data_AF-A0A9X2RI67-F1
#
_entry.id   AF-A0A9X2RI67-F1
#
_cell.length_a   1.000
_cell.length_b   1.000
_cell.length_c   1.000
_cell.angle_alpha   90.00
_cell.angle_beta   90.00
_cell.angle_gamma   90.00
#
_symmetry.space_group_name_H-M   'P 1'
#
loop_
_entity.id
_entity.type
_entity.pdbx_description
1 polymer ?
#
loop_
_entity_poly.entity_id
_entity_poly.type
_entity_poly.pdbx_seq_one_letter_code
_entity_poly.pdbx_strand_id
1 'polypeptide(L)'
;MSAKDKKDIVWFGMKLTPEEKAKIKLLAERKGQSQKEVVMNLVNEEVMEYEIEAKPGSLLDRMQHLVGIIKDGPRDLSTNPKYMEDFGKDSLH
;
A
#
# COMPACT_ATOMS: atom_id res chain seq x y z
N MET A 1 -12.24 28.49 -26.19
CA MET A 1 -12.04 27.07 -26.60
C MET A 1 -11.72 26.31 -25.31
N SER A 2 -12.42 25.28 -24.85
CA SER A 2 -13.34 24.35 -25.49
C SER A 2 -14.26 23.79 -24.40
N ALA A 3 -15.57 23.91 -24.59
CA ALA A 3 -16.59 23.24 -23.78
C ALA A 3 -16.61 21.73 -24.14
N LYS A 4 -15.51 21.04 -23.84
CA LYS A 4 -15.41 19.58 -24.00
C LYS A 4 -15.76 18.96 -22.66
N ASP A 5 -16.57 17.90 -22.73
CA ASP A 5 -16.91 16.99 -21.64
C ASP A 5 -18.07 17.38 -20.73
N LYS A 6 -19.18 17.87 -21.32
CA LYS A 6 -20.49 17.41 -20.82
C LYS A 6 -20.61 15.92 -21.20
N LYS A 7 -19.87 15.05 -20.50
CA LYS A 7 -19.88 13.60 -20.68
C LYS A 7 -21.33 13.14 -20.58
N ASP A 8 -21.77 12.31 -21.51
CA ASP A 8 -23.12 11.76 -21.57
C ASP A 8 -23.48 11.10 -20.23
N ILE A 9 -24.20 11.83 -19.37
CA ILE A 9 -24.64 11.32 -18.06
C ILE A 9 -25.85 10.44 -18.32
N VAL A 10 -25.66 9.13 -18.29
CA VAL A 10 -26.74 8.15 -18.35
C VAL A 10 -27.30 7.94 -16.94
N TRP A 11 -28.63 7.99 -16.79
CA TRP A 11 -29.27 7.68 -15.53
C TRP A 11 -29.16 6.18 -15.21
N PHE A 12 -28.64 5.86 -14.03
CA PHE A 12 -28.50 4.48 -13.56
C PHE A 12 -29.34 4.28 -12.30
N GLY A 13 -30.44 3.53 -12.45
CA GLY A 13 -31.27 3.07 -11.35
C GLY A 13 -30.84 1.69 -10.89
N MET A 14 -30.40 1.55 -9.63
CA MET A 14 -30.05 0.26 -9.03
C MET A 14 -31.10 -0.15 -8.00
N LYS A 15 -31.53 -1.40 -8.04
CA LYS A 15 -32.32 -2.00 -6.96
C LYS A 15 -31.35 -2.49 -5.89
N LEU A 16 -31.46 -1.95 -4.68
CA LEU A 16 -30.69 -2.39 -3.52
C LEU A 16 -31.63 -2.93 -2.46
N THR A 17 -31.17 -3.95 -1.76
CA THR A 17 -31.78 -4.35 -0.49
C THR A 17 -31.55 -3.28 0.59
N PRO A 18 -32.41 -3.21 1.63
CA PRO A 18 -32.22 -2.29 2.73
C PRO A 18 -30.87 -2.46 3.45
N GLU A 19 -30.38 -3.71 3.54
CA GLU A 19 -29.10 -4.04 4.16
C GLU A 19 -27.91 -3.49 3.38
N GLU A 20 -27.92 -3.64 2.05
CA GLU A 20 -26.85 -3.11 1.18
C GLU A 20 -26.79 -1.58 1.25
N LYS A 21 -27.96 -0.92 1.28
CA LYS A 21 -28.03 0.54 1.46
C LYS A 21 -27.44 0.97 2.80
N ALA A 22 -27.70 0.23 3.88
CA ALA A 22 -27.14 0.52 5.19
C ALA A 22 -25.61 0.36 5.21
N LYS A 23 -25.08 -0.69 4.57
CA LYS A 23 -23.64 -0.91 4.43
C LYS A 23 -22.95 0.22 3.66
N ILE A 24 -23.54 0.65 2.53
CA ILE A 24 -23.01 1.77 1.73
C ILE A 24 -23.03 3.07 2.55
N LYS A 25 -24.09 3.31 3.32
CA LYS A 25 -24.18 4.50 4.19
C LYS A 25 -23.09 4.50 5.27
N LEU A 26 -22.89 3.38 5.94
CA LEU A 26 -21.82 3.20 6.93
C LEU A 26 -20.44 3.45 6.33
N LEU A 27 -20.20 2.95 5.11
CA LEU A 27 -18.93 3.10 4.42
C LEU A 27 -18.70 4.56 3.96
N ALA A 28 -19.77 5.23 3.52
CA ALA A 28 -19.78 6.65 3.20
C ALA A 28 -19.48 7.54 4.42
N GLU A 29 -20.10 7.26 5.58
CA GLU A 29 -19.85 7.97 6.83
C GLU A 29 -18.40 7.80 7.30
N ARG A 30 -17.84 6.58 7.21
CA ARG A 30 -16.45 6.31 7.57
C ARG A 30 -15.43 7.03 6.68
N LYS A 31 -15.71 7.13 5.38
CA LYS A 31 -14.83 7.79 4.41
C LYS A 31 -15.10 9.31 4.30
N GLY A 32 -16.17 9.83 4.92
CA GLY A 32 -16.57 11.23 4.79
C GLY A 32 -16.98 11.63 3.37
N GLN A 33 -17.46 10.67 2.58
CA GLN A 33 -17.77 10.83 1.15
C GLN A 33 -19.27 10.62 0.90
N SER A 34 -19.77 11.06 -0.26
CA SER A 34 -21.15 10.74 -0.66
C SER A 34 -21.28 9.25 -1.05
N GLN A 35 -22.49 8.69 -0.89
CA GLN A 35 -22.74 7.29 -1.26
C GLN A 35 -22.41 6.99 -2.73
N LYS A 36 -22.64 7.96 -3.62
CA LYS A 36 -22.30 7.85 -5.05
C LYS A 36 -20.80 7.76 -5.26
N GLU A 37 -20.03 8.65 -4.64
CA GLU A 37 -18.57 8.68 -4.79
C GLU A 37 -17.95 7.40 -4.25
N VAL A 38 -18.43 6.89 -3.13
CA VAL A 38 -17.95 5.63 -2.57
C VAL A 38 -18.14 4.47 -3.54
N VAL A 39 -19.34 4.33 -4.12
CA VAL A 39 -19.62 3.24 -5.07
C VAL A 39 -18.77 3.39 -6.33
N MET A 40 -18.65 4.60 -6.87
CA MET A 40 -17.84 4.85 -8.07
C MET A 40 -16.35 4.62 -7.82
N ASN A 41 -15.83 5.02 -6.65
CA ASN A 41 -14.45 4.79 -6.28
C ASN A 41 -14.15 3.30 -6.15
N LEU A 42 -15.03 2.52 -5.50
CA LEU A 42 -14.86 1.07 -5.40
C LEU A 42 -14.90 0.37 -6.76
N VAL A 43 -15.80 0.79 -7.65
CA VAL A 43 -15.85 0.25 -9.03
C VAL A 43 -14.57 0.58 -9.79
N ASN A 44 -14.07 1.81 -9.66
CA ASN A 44 -12.80 2.19 -10.28
C ASN A 44 -11.62 1.44 -9.67
N GLU A 45 -11.58 1.24 -8.35
CA GLU A 45 -10.53 0.47 -7.66
C GLU A 45 -10.51 -1.00 -8.14
N GLU A 46 -11.68 -1.62 -8.32
CA GLU A 46 -11.79 -3.01 -8.78
C GLU A 46 -11.47 -3.16 -10.27
N VAL A 47 -11.90 -2.21 -11.11
CA VAL A 47 -11.70 -2.24 -12.57
C VAL A 47 -10.33 -1.72 -12.98
N MET A 48 -9.68 -0.91 -12.14
CA MET A 48 -8.27 -0.61 -12.30
C MET A 48 -7.46 -1.87 -12.00
N GLU A 49 -7.33 -2.73 -13.01
CA GLU A 49 -6.22 -3.66 -13.11
C GLU A 49 -4.95 -2.85 -12.85
N TYR A 50 -4.32 -3.08 -11.71
CA TYR A 50 -3.01 -2.54 -11.44
C TYR A 50 -2.07 -3.18 -12.45
N GLU A 51 -1.83 -2.50 -13.57
CA GLU A 51 -0.60 -2.68 -14.33
C GLU A 51 0.54 -2.23 -13.42
N ILE A 52 0.95 -3.13 -12.53
CA ILE A 52 2.18 -2.97 -11.78
C ILE A 52 3.28 -3.10 -12.82
N GLU A 53 3.69 -1.97 -13.40
CA GLU A 53 4.96 -1.89 -14.10
C GLU A 53 6.03 -2.28 -13.08
N ALA A 54 6.43 -3.55 -13.12
CA ALA A 54 7.48 -4.08 -12.29
C ALA A 54 8.76 -3.34 -12.68
N LYS A 55 9.05 -2.24 -12.00
CA LYS A 55 10.33 -1.55 -12.16
C LYS A 55 11.42 -2.55 -11.83
N PRO A 56 12.35 -2.83 -12.77
CA PRO A 56 13.45 -3.73 -12.50
C PRO A 56 14.28 -3.14 -11.36
N GLY A 57 14.43 -3.90 -10.29
CA GLY A 57 15.15 -3.49 -9.09
C GLY A 57 15.00 -4.53 -8.00
N SER A 58 16.07 -4.78 -7.25
CA SER A 58 16.04 -5.68 -6.11
C SER A 58 15.34 -5.04 -4.91
N LEU A 59 14.88 -5.85 -3.95
CA LEU A 59 14.40 -5.33 -2.66
C LEU A 59 15.48 -4.49 -1.95
N LEU A 60 16.75 -4.86 -2.14
CA LEU A 60 17.90 -4.12 -1.63
C LEU A 60 17.96 -2.70 -2.19
N ASP A 61 17.73 -2.52 -3.51
CA ASP A 61 17.74 -1.19 -4.15
C ASP A 61 16.65 -0.27 -3.58
N ARG A 62 15.48 -0.84 -3.24
CA ARG A 62 14.40 -0.09 -2.61
C ARG A 62 14.74 0.35 -1.19
N MET A 63 15.55 -0.42 -0.47
CA MET A 63 15.87 -0.18 0.95
C MET A 63 17.18 0.60 1.17
N GLN A 64 17.89 1.00 0.11
CA GLN A 64 19.16 1.76 0.22
C GLN A 64 19.05 3.03 1.07
N HIS A 65 17.91 3.72 1.03
CA HIS A 65 17.66 4.91 1.85
C HIS A 65 17.51 4.61 3.36
N LEU A 66 17.29 3.34 3.72
CA LEU A 66 17.25 2.86 5.11
C LEU A 66 18.63 2.40 5.59
N VAL A 67 19.54 2.09 4.65
CA VAL A 67 20.92 1.72 4.96
C VAL A 67 21.65 2.96 5.47
N GLY A 68 22.09 2.92 6.73
CA GLY A 68 22.82 4.03 7.35
C GLY A 68 21.97 5.08 8.06
N ILE A 69 20.71 4.79 8.42
CA ILE A 69 19.85 5.69 9.23
C ILE A 69 20.51 6.12 10.55
N ILE A 70 21.43 5.34 11.09
CA ILE A 70 22.18 5.68 12.30
C ILE A 70 23.48 6.40 11.90
N LYS A 71 23.44 7.74 11.83
CA LYS A 71 24.61 8.57 11.51
C LYS A 71 25.74 8.49 12.53
N ASP A 72 25.41 8.22 13.80
CA ASP A 72 26.35 8.10 14.92
C ASP A 72 26.33 6.68 15.54
N GLY A 73 26.06 5.67 14.71
CA GLY A 73 26.20 4.28 15.12
C GLY A 73 27.68 3.94 15.25
N PRO A 74 28.06 2.98 16.12
CA PRO A 74 29.40 2.43 16.08
C PRO A 74 29.71 2.06 14.63
N ARG A 75 30.82 2.59 14.08
CA ARG A 75 31.26 2.32 12.70
C ARG A 75 31.40 0.82 12.41
N ASP A 76 31.46 0.04 13.49
CA ASP A 76 31.67 -1.39 13.48
C ASP A 76 30.76 -2.09 14.51
N LEU A 77 29.66 -2.66 14.03
CA LEU A 77 28.84 -3.61 14.81
C LEU A 77 29.36 -5.05 14.66
N SER A 78 30.33 -5.27 13.77
CA SER A 78 30.91 -6.54 13.36
C SER A 78 32.30 -6.82 13.93
N THR A 79 32.88 -5.95 14.75
CA THR A 79 34.20 -6.19 15.36
C THR A 79 34.14 -5.94 16.86
N ASN A 80 33.19 -6.59 17.53
CA ASN A 80 33.31 -6.87 18.95
C ASN A 80 33.87 -8.29 19.13
N PRO A 81 35.20 -8.48 19.31
CA PRO A 81 35.83 -9.80 19.33
C PRO A 81 35.19 -10.78 20.33
N LYS A 82 34.55 -10.26 21.40
CA LYS A 82 33.81 -11.04 22.39
C LYS A 82 32.71 -11.91 21.80
N TYR A 83 32.02 -11.50 20.73
CA TYR A 83 30.92 -12.31 20.18
C TYR A 83 31.44 -13.54 19.38
N MET A 84 32.73 -13.56 19.01
CA MET A 84 33.37 -14.70 18.34
C MET A 84 34.04 -15.67 19.31
N GLU A 85 34.14 -15.33 20.61
CA GLU A 85 34.91 -16.13 21.58
C GLU A 85 34.36 -17.55 21.77
N ASP A 86 33.07 -17.77 21.54
CA ASP A 86 32.43 -19.09 21.67
C ASP A 86 32.05 -19.71 20.31
N PHE A 87 32.39 -19.04 19.21
CA PHE A 87 32.06 -19.51 17.86
C PHE A 87 32.91 -20.76 17.52
N GLY A 88 32.29 -21.93 17.53
CA GLY A 88 32.94 -23.22 17.23
C GLY A 88 33.29 -24.09 18.44
N LYS A 89 33.06 -23.63 19.69
CA LYS A 89 33.37 -24.44 20.89
C LYS A 89 32.53 -25.71 21.04
N ASP A 90 31.30 -25.71 20.52
CA ASP A 90 30.38 -26.86 20.60
C ASP A 90 30.47 -27.81 19.38
N SER A 91 31.35 -27.53 18.41
CA SER A 91 31.45 -28.32 17.17
C SER A 91 32.37 -29.55 17.28
N LEU A 92 32.96 -29.79 18.44
CA LEU A 92 33.79 -30.96 18.76
C LEU A 92 33.17 -31.72 19.94
N HIS A 93 32.19 -32.57 19.65
CA HIS A 93 31.76 -33.70 20.47
C HIS A 93 31.83 -34.97 19.65
#